data_AF-A0A924ZHM3-F1
#
_entry.id   AF-A0A924ZHM3-F1
#
_cell.length_a   1.000
_cell.length_b   1.000
_cell.length_c   1.000
_cell.angle_alpha   90.00
_cell.angle_beta   90.00
_cell.angle_gamma   90.00
#
_symmetry.space_group_name_H-M   'P 1'
#
loop_
_entity.id
_entity.type
_entity.pdbx_description
1 polymer ?
#
loop_
_entity_poly.entity_id
_entity_poly.type
_entity_poly.pdbx_seq_one_letter_code
_entity_poly.pdbx_strand_id
1 'polypeptide(L)' 'MTAALDVSNLTTTFATASGTIVPVNDVSFRVMPGEVMGLVGESGSGKSVTLRSILG' A
#
# COMPACT_ATOMS: atom_id res chain seq x y z
N MET A 1 -6.12 -11.97 -19.18
CA MET A 1 -7.05 -11.32 -18.23
C MET A 1 -6.35 -10.13 -17.63
N THR A 2 -6.98 -8.96 -17.59
CA THR A 2 -6.39 -7.72 -17.06
C THR A 2 -6.79 -7.55 -15.60
N ALA A 3 -5.85 -7.19 -14.73
CA ALA A 3 -6.17 -6.89 -13.33
C ALA A 3 -7.05 -5.63 -13.25
N ALA A 4 -7.96 -5.59 -12.27
CA ALA A 4 -8.74 -4.38 -11.98
C ALA A 4 -7.90 -3.35 -11.22
N LEU A 5 -6.95 -3.82 -10.40
CA LEU A 5 -5.93 -3.03 -9.74
C LEU A 5 -4.59 -3.75 -9.87
N ASP A 6 -3.56 -3.04 -10.32
CA ASP A 6 -2.18 -3.52 -10.35
C ASP A 6 -1.30 -2.50 -9.64
N VAL A 7 -0.79 -2.86 -8.47
CA VAL A 7 0.13 -2.06 -7.65
C VAL A 7 1.49 -2.70 -7.75
N SER A 8 2.48 -1.95 -8.23
CA SER A 8 3.85 -2.41 -8.41
C SER A 8 4.82 -1.46 -7.73
N ASN A 9 5.72 -2.03 -6.92
CA ASN A 9 6.83 -1.34 -6.25
C ASN A 9 6.40 -0.08 -5.46
N LEU A 10 5.22 -0.12 -4.83
CA LEU A 10 4.69 1.02 -4.10
C LEU A 10 5.55 1.32 -2.88
N THR A 11 6.12 2.52 -2.87
CA THR A 11 6.87 3.06 -1.72
C THR A 11 6.28 4.40 -1.33
N THR A 12 6.04 4.61 -0.04
CA THR A 12 5.54 5.88 0.49
C THR A 12 6.42 6.29 1.66
N THR A 13 6.89 7.54 1.61
CA THR A 13 7.79 8.11 2.60
C THR A 13 7.17 9.35 3.24
N PHE A 14 7.39 9.52 4.53
CA PHE A 14 7.04 10.77 5.23
C PHE A 14 8.27 11.34 5.92
N ALA A 15 8.48 12.65 5.76
CA ALA A 15 9.43 13.39 6.56
C ALA A 15 8.80 13.66 7.94
N THR A 16 9.52 13.31 9.00
CA THR A 16 9.14 13.61 10.39
C THR A 16 10.26 14.36 11.08
N ALA A 17 10.00 14.96 12.24
CA ALA A 17 11.03 15.63 13.05
C ALA A 17 12.18 14.68 13.46
N SER A 18 11.91 13.37 13.57
CA SER A 18 12.90 12.35 13.93
C SER A 18 13.57 11.69 12.72
N GLY A 19 13.28 12.17 11.50
CA GLY A 19 13.82 11.63 10.26
C GLY A 19 12.73 11.11 9.32
N THR A 20 13.17 10.58 8.18
CA THR A 20 12.27 9.99 7.18
C THR A 20 11.83 8.60 7.62
N ILE A 21 10.52 8.35 7.56
CA ILE A 21 9.95 7.01 7.74
C ILE A 21 9.42 6.48 6.41
N VAL A 22 9.43 5.15 6.26
CA VAL A 22 8.96 4.43 5.06
C VAL A 22 7.87 3.43 5.46
N PRO A 23 6.64 3.89 5.74
CA PRO A 23 5.56 3.01 6.19
C PRO A 23 5.03 2.05 5.11
N VAL A 24 5.30 2.33 3.83
CA VAL A 24 5.04 1.41 2.72
C VAL A 24 6.35 1.27 1.96
N ASN A 25 6.89 0.05 1.91
CA ASN A 25 8.21 -0.22 1.37
C ASN A 25 8.11 -1.36 0.35
N ASP A 26 8.25 -1.01 -0.93
CA ASP A 26 8.25 -1.95 -2.06
C ASP A 26 7.07 -2.95 -2.09
N VAL A 27 5.86 -2.44 -1.89
CA VAL A 27 4.64 -3.27 -1.88
C VAL A 27 4.13 -3.48 -3.30
N SER A 28 3.92 -4.75 -3.67
CA SER A 28 3.34 -5.14 -4.97
C SER A 28 2.23 -6.15 -4.80
N PHE A 29 1.07 -5.90 -5.43
CA PHE A 29 -0.06 -6.83 -5.45
C PHE A 29 -1.01 -6.52 -6.61
N ARG A 30 -1.87 -7.48 -6.95
CA ARG A 30 -2.93 -7.31 -7.95
C ARG A 30 -4.27 -7.71 -7.36
N VAL A 31 -5.33 -7.08 -7.84
CA VAL A 31 -6.71 -7.47 -7.55
C VAL A 31 -7.41 -7.72 -8.88
N MET A 32 -7.91 -8.93 -9.07
CA MET A 32 -8.64 -9.33 -10.27
C MET A 32 -10.09 -8.84 -10.24
N PRO A 33 -10.76 -8.71 -11.41
CA PRO A 33 -12.18 -8.39 -11.44
C PRO A 33 -13.01 -9.38 -10.61
N GLY A 34 -13.78 -8.89 -9.65
CA GLY A 34 -14.61 -9.71 -8.75
C GLY A 34 -13.88 -10.30 -7.54
N GLU A 35 -12.57 -10.07 -7.40
CA GLU A 35 -11.80 -10.50 -6.24
C GLU A 35 -12.01 -9.56 -5.04
N VAL A 36 -12.09 -10.14 -3.84
CA VAL A 36 -12.09 -9.39 -2.58
C VAL A 36 -10.76 -9.63 -1.88
N MET A 37 -9.93 -8.59 -1.77
CA MET A 37 -8.66 -8.63 -1.07
C MET A 37 -8.76 -7.93 0.29
N GLY A 38 -8.35 -8.61 1.36
CA GLY A 38 -8.24 -8.04 2.71
C GLY A 38 -6.80 -7.70 3.06
N LEU A 39 -6.55 -6.47 3.54
CA LEU A 39 -5.25 -6.05 4.05
C LEU A 39 -5.26 -6.02 5.58
N VAL A 40 -4.52 -6.93 6.21
CA VAL A 40 -4.50 -7.14 7.68
C VAL A 40 -3.09 -6.96 8.27
N GLY A 41 -3.01 -6.70 9.58
CA GLY A 41 -1.75 -6.43 10.28
C GLY A 41 -1.94 -5.52 11.49
N GLU A 42 -0.91 -5.38 12.32
CA GLU A 42 -0.92 -4.58 13.55
C GLU A 42 -1.13 -3.08 13.31
N SER A 43 -1.55 -2.34 14.35
CA SER A 43 -1.62 -0.89 14.27
C SER A 43 -0.26 -0.29 13.90
N GLY A 44 -0.21 0.62 12.93
CA GLY A 44 1.04 1.23 12.46
C GLY A 44 1.77 0.48 11.34
N SER A 45 1.33 -0.73 10.95
CA SER A 45 2.02 -1.56 9.93
C SER A 45 1.91 -1.06 8.47
N GLY A 46 1.42 0.17 8.24
CA GLY A 46 1.30 0.75 6.89
C GLY A 46 -0.03 0.53 6.17
N LYS A 47 -0.97 -0.28 6.67
CA LYS A 47 -2.23 -0.61 5.97
C LYS A 47 -3.00 0.58 5.41
N SER A 48 -3.35 1.54 6.27
CA SER A 48 -4.10 2.74 5.87
C SER A 48 -3.28 3.64 4.96
N VAL A 49 -1.94 3.63 5.09
CA VAL A 49 -1.05 4.37 4.19
C VAL A 49 -1.06 3.72 2.82
N THR A 50 -0.90 2.39 2.71
CA THR A 50 -1.00 1.65 1.45
C THR A 50 -2.29 1.97 0.71
N LEU A 51 -3.44 1.90 1.39
CA LEU A 51 -4.72 2.22 0.77
C LEU A 51 -4.83 3.68 0.32
N ARG A 52 -4.34 4.63 1.12
CA ARG A 52 -4.33 6.06 0.75
C ARG A 52 -3.41 6.33 -0.44
N SER A 53 -2.23 5.72 -0.48
CA SER A 53 -1.27 5.89 -1.57
C SER A 53 -1.79 5.41 -2.92
N ILE A 54 -2.77 4.49 -2.93
CA ILE A 54 -3.41 3.98 -4.16
C ILE A 54 -4.58 4.87 -4.61
N LEU A 55 -5.25 5.56 -3.68
CA LEU A 55 -6.46 6.33 -3.96
C LEU A 55 -6.19 7.71 -4.57
N GLY A 56 -5.00 8.30 -4.38
CA GLY A 56 -4.64 9.64 -4.85
C GLY A 56 -5.12 10.73 -3.90
#